data_AF-A0A4V6XBF8-F1
#
_entry.id   AF-A0A4V6XBF8-F1
#
_cell.length_a   1.000
_cell.length_b   1.000
_cell.length_c   1.000
_cell.angle_alpha   90.00
_cell.angle_beta   90.00
_cell.angle_gamma   90.00
#
_symmetry.space_group_name_H-M   'P 1'
#
loop_
_entity.id
_entity.type
_entity.pdbx_description
1 polymer ?
#
loop_
_entity_poly.entity_id
_entity_poly.type
_entity_poly.pdbx_seq_one_letter_code
_entity_poly.pdbx_strand_id
1 'polypeptide(L)'
;MKRFLPALLLVAGCGAPEPTHAYAYACNGHPVPLAQLTGPPATRLGPDGRAALQGQEVGRVEELEKWHIVEESADRVALIREIDEPVRADSGDSTHQYLSIERRLPGGGWMLNTSTRCDLKRVVPGLGPADVALGSASGTRLNLLVTERACASGQSAAGRIELVELEETDEEVRLTVAVREGQWGEIVTCQGNPPTPFTVELSRPLDDRAVLNVGVHPARRL
;
A
#
# COMPACT_ATOMS: atom_id res chain seq x y z
N MET A 1 66.36 16.26 -19.40
CA MET A 1 66.04 15.37 -18.26
C MET A 1 64.59 14.94 -18.39
N LYS A 2 64.34 13.69 -18.83
CA LYS A 2 62.99 13.13 -19.04
C LYS A 2 62.42 12.69 -17.69
N ARG A 3 61.32 13.29 -17.24
CA ARG A 3 60.54 12.84 -16.08
C ARG A 3 59.37 12.00 -16.58
N PHE A 4 59.40 10.72 -16.22
CA PHE A 4 58.27 9.80 -16.30
C PHE A 4 57.25 10.18 -15.22
N LEU A 5 55.99 10.37 -15.59
CA LEU A 5 54.86 10.35 -14.65
C LEU A 5 54.07 9.05 -14.89
N PRO A 6 53.75 8.27 -13.85
CA PRO A 6 52.93 7.07 -13.98
C PRO A 6 51.44 7.43 -14.05
N ALA A 7 50.73 6.61 -14.82
CA ALA A 7 49.29 6.64 -15.01
C ALA A 7 48.53 6.35 -13.71
N LEU A 8 47.51 7.15 -13.41
CA LEU A 8 46.39 6.74 -12.56
C LEU A 8 45.21 6.40 -13.48
N LEU A 9 44.91 5.12 -13.61
CA LEU A 9 43.62 4.65 -14.13
C LEU A 9 42.58 4.82 -13.02
N LEU A 10 41.67 5.79 -13.19
CA LEU A 10 40.43 5.87 -12.43
C LEU A 10 39.45 4.88 -13.04
N VAL A 11 39.26 3.74 -12.37
CA VAL A 11 38.16 2.81 -12.64
C VAL A 11 36.89 3.49 -12.11
N ALA A 12 36.11 4.10 -13.01
CA ALA A 12 34.76 4.53 -12.71
C ALA A 12 33.90 3.26 -12.54
N GLY A 13 33.73 2.81 -11.30
CA GLY A 13 32.77 1.77 -10.97
C GLY A 13 31.37 2.28 -11.28
N CYS A 14 30.70 1.61 -12.22
CA CYS A 14 29.28 1.75 -12.46
C CYS A 14 28.53 1.46 -11.16
N GLY A 15 28.05 2.49 -10.48
CA GLY A 15 26.94 2.34 -9.55
C GLY A 15 25.72 1.96 -10.38
N ALA A 16 25.35 0.69 -10.39
CA ALA A 16 24.00 0.32 -10.77
C ALA A 16 23.05 1.08 -9.81
N PRO A 17 22.00 1.75 -10.28
CA PRO A 17 20.97 2.23 -9.38
C PRO A 17 20.39 1.01 -8.65
N GLU A 18 20.49 0.99 -7.33
CA GLU A 18 19.82 -0.03 -6.52
C GLU A 18 18.32 0.02 -6.82
N PRO A 19 17.62 -1.12 -6.97
CA PRO A 19 16.18 -1.11 -7.07
C PRO A 19 15.58 -0.98 -5.66
N THR A 20 15.76 0.15 -4.98
CA THR A 20 15.15 0.40 -3.66
C THR A 20 13.85 1.16 -3.79
N HIS A 21 12.90 0.58 -4.53
CA HIS A 21 11.52 0.68 -4.10
C HIS A 21 11.20 -0.64 -3.41
N ALA A 22 11.61 -0.77 -2.14
CA ALA A 22 10.88 -1.65 -1.23
C ALA A 22 9.42 -1.20 -1.34
N TYR A 23 8.58 -2.00 -2.01
CA TYR A 23 7.22 -1.57 -2.31
C TYR A 23 6.54 -1.17 -0.99
N ALA A 24 6.24 0.12 -0.86
CA ALA A 24 5.48 0.61 0.27
C ALA A 24 4.02 0.21 0.03
N TYR A 25 3.40 -0.38 1.04
CA TYR A 25 1.95 -0.44 1.11
C TYR A 25 1.47 0.80 1.88
N ALA A 26 0.17 1.04 1.84
CA ALA A 26 -0.47 2.02 2.68
C ALA A 26 -1.74 1.46 3.28
N CYS A 27 -1.96 1.81 4.54
CA CYS A 27 -3.21 1.59 5.27
C CYS A 27 -3.98 2.91 5.29
N ASN A 28 -5.03 3.06 4.47
CA ASN A 28 -5.79 4.31 4.34
C ASN A 28 -4.92 5.57 4.12
N GLY A 29 -3.83 5.45 3.35
CA GLY A 29 -2.89 6.53 3.08
C GLY A 29 -1.72 6.64 4.05
N HIS A 30 -1.71 5.90 5.16
CA HIS A 30 -0.54 5.80 6.04
C HIS A 30 0.48 4.80 5.46
N PRO A 31 1.71 5.22 5.14
CA PRO A 31 2.72 4.31 4.58
C PRO A 31 3.11 3.20 5.55
N VAL A 32 3.22 1.99 5.02
CA VAL A 32 3.65 0.79 5.74
C VAL A 32 4.62 0.04 4.82
N PRO A 33 5.93 0.10 5.10
CA PRO A 33 6.88 -0.66 4.30
C PRO A 33 6.72 -2.16 4.58
N LEU A 34 6.91 -2.99 3.55
CA LEU A 34 6.63 -4.43 3.61
C LEU A 34 7.43 -5.15 4.72
N ALA A 35 8.67 -4.72 4.98
CA ALA A 35 9.53 -5.30 6.02
C ALA A 35 8.93 -5.14 7.44
N GLN A 36 8.07 -4.14 7.64
CA GLN A 36 7.46 -3.83 8.93
C GLN A 36 6.24 -4.72 9.19
N LEU A 37 5.68 -5.39 8.18
CA LEU A 37 4.61 -6.37 8.36
C LEU A 37 5.08 -7.64 9.09
N THR A 38 6.38 -7.88 9.11
CA THR A 38 7.03 -8.96 9.87
C THR A 38 8.14 -8.43 10.78
N GLY A 39 8.09 -7.12 11.08
CA GLY A 39 9.10 -6.42 11.86
C GLY A 39 9.05 -6.76 13.35
N PRO A 40 9.86 -6.08 14.18
CA PRO A 40 9.84 -6.28 15.62
C PRO A 40 8.44 -6.05 16.20
N PRO A 41 8.01 -6.89 17.17
CA PRO A 41 6.70 -6.70 17.81
C PRO A 41 6.71 -5.46 18.73
N ALA A 42 5.54 -4.92 19.04
CA ALA A 42 5.36 -3.73 19.86
C ALA A 42 5.81 -3.94 21.33
N THR A 43 5.98 -5.19 21.76
CA THR A 43 6.66 -5.52 23.03
C THR A 43 8.13 -5.07 23.06
N ARG A 44 8.71 -4.71 21.91
CA ARG A 44 10.09 -4.22 21.76
C ARG A 44 10.18 -2.70 21.64
N LEU A 45 9.07 -1.97 21.75
CA LEU A 45 9.05 -0.51 21.73
C LEU A 45 10.03 0.07 22.76
N GLY A 46 10.73 1.13 22.37
CA GLY A 46 11.58 1.93 23.22
C GLY A 46 10.81 2.75 24.27
N PRO A 47 11.51 3.62 25.02
CA PRO A 47 10.89 4.45 26.05
C PRO A 47 9.77 5.36 25.49
N ASP A 48 10.00 5.95 24.32
CA ASP A 48 9.03 6.83 23.65
C ASP A 48 7.80 6.04 23.20
N GLY A 49 7.99 4.89 22.55
CA GLY A 49 6.93 3.95 22.21
C GLY A 49 6.07 3.53 23.40
N ARG A 50 6.70 3.16 24.51
CA ARG A 50 5.98 2.78 25.74
C ARG A 50 5.24 3.95 26.36
N ALA A 51 5.81 5.15 26.32
CA ALA A 51 5.13 6.37 26.77
C ALA A 51 3.94 6.72 25.87
N ALA A 52 4.07 6.52 24.56
CA ALA A 52 3.00 6.75 23.59
C ALA A 52 1.79 5.83 23.84
N LEU A 53 2.00 4.56 24.19
CA LEU A 53 0.92 3.64 24.56
C LEU A 53 0.15 4.07 25.82
N GLN A 54 0.69 4.99 26.63
CA GLN A 54 0.01 5.60 27.78
C GLN A 54 -0.56 6.99 27.44
N GLY A 55 -0.54 7.38 26.17
CA GLY A 55 -1.02 8.65 25.67
C GLY A 55 -2.53 8.81 25.80
N GLN A 56 -2.97 10.06 25.67
CA GLN A 56 -4.39 10.41 25.70
C GLN A 56 -5.14 9.70 24.57
N GLU A 57 -6.34 9.17 24.87
CA GLU A 57 -7.27 8.53 23.93
C GLU A 57 -6.78 7.23 23.26
N VAL A 58 -5.55 6.77 23.52
CA VAL A 58 -5.02 5.52 22.93
C VAL A 58 -5.79 4.29 23.40
N GLY A 59 -6.27 4.32 24.65
CA GLY A 59 -6.88 3.15 25.29
C GLY A 59 -5.86 2.03 25.55
N ARG A 60 -6.35 0.87 25.96
CA ARG A 60 -5.49 -0.31 26.16
C ARG A 60 -5.27 -1.00 24.81
N VAL A 61 -4.01 -1.12 24.41
CA VAL A 61 -3.61 -1.95 23.26
C VAL A 61 -3.32 -3.35 23.76
N GLU A 62 -4.14 -4.32 23.35
CA GLU A 62 -4.01 -5.72 23.71
C GLU A 62 -3.12 -6.48 22.72
N GLU A 63 -2.58 -7.63 23.15
CA GLU A 63 -1.81 -8.55 22.32
C GLU A 63 -0.61 -7.86 21.61
N LEU A 64 0.20 -7.08 22.34
CA LEU A 64 1.33 -6.32 21.79
C LEU A 64 2.34 -7.17 20.99
N GLU A 65 2.37 -8.47 21.20
CA GLU A 65 3.15 -9.45 20.44
C GLU A 65 2.65 -9.64 18.99
N LYS A 66 1.37 -9.36 18.72
CA LYS A 66 0.77 -9.39 17.37
C LYS A 66 0.91 -8.06 16.62
N TRP A 67 1.26 -6.98 17.31
CA TRP A 67 1.49 -5.67 16.70
C TRP A 67 2.95 -5.54 16.29
N HIS A 68 3.20 -5.09 15.07
CA HIS A 68 4.52 -4.77 14.56
C HIS A 68 4.77 -3.26 14.55
N ILE A 69 6.01 -2.88 14.83
CA ILE A 69 6.43 -1.48 14.83
C ILE A 69 6.64 -1.02 13.38
N VAL A 70 5.80 -0.09 12.92
CA VAL A 70 5.96 0.57 11.62
C VAL A 70 6.95 1.73 11.73
N GLU A 71 6.81 2.53 12.79
CA GLU A 71 7.66 3.67 13.09
C GLU A 71 7.74 3.89 14.61
N GLU A 72 8.92 4.26 15.10
CA GLU A 72 9.11 4.81 16.44
C GLU A 72 10.09 5.98 16.35
N SER A 73 9.62 7.16 16.77
CA SER A 73 10.40 8.39 16.89
C SER A 73 9.96 9.17 18.13
N ALA A 74 10.63 10.31 18.40
CA ALA A 74 10.33 11.14 19.57
C ALA A 74 8.90 11.75 19.55
N ASP A 75 8.32 11.89 18.34
CA ASP A 75 7.06 12.58 18.12
C ASP A 75 5.98 11.69 17.49
N ARG A 76 6.33 10.48 17.03
CA ARG A 76 5.39 9.57 16.36
C ARG A 76 5.70 8.10 16.65
N VAL A 77 4.65 7.34 16.93
CA VAL A 77 4.68 5.89 17.04
C VAL A 77 3.56 5.33 16.18
N ALA A 78 3.91 4.43 15.26
CA ALA A 78 2.95 3.77 14.38
C ALA A 78 3.10 2.25 14.50
N LEU A 79 1.96 1.58 14.69
CA LEU A 79 1.88 0.13 14.81
C LEU A 79 0.89 -0.42 13.80
N ILE A 80 1.15 -1.64 13.34
CA ILE A 80 0.23 -2.39 12.49
C ILE A 80 0.12 -3.82 12.97
N ARG A 81 -1.05 -4.43 12.82
CA ARG A 81 -1.22 -5.87 12.94
C ARG A 81 -2.13 -6.41 11.86
N GLU A 82 -1.97 -7.67 11.52
CA GLU A 82 -3.01 -8.44 10.85
C GLU A 82 -4.16 -8.73 11.84
N ILE A 83 -5.40 -8.78 11.35
CA ILE A 83 -6.55 -9.19 12.15
C ILE A 83 -6.91 -10.65 11.84
N ASP A 84 -7.29 -11.40 12.88
CA ASP A 84 -7.46 -12.86 12.77
C ASP A 84 -8.56 -13.25 11.75
N GLU A 85 -9.62 -12.45 11.65
CA GLU A 85 -10.70 -12.63 10.69
C GLU A 85 -10.90 -11.36 9.86
N PRO A 86 -10.77 -11.43 8.52
CA PRO A 86 -11.02 -10.28 7.66
C PRO A 86 -12.43 -9.73 7.86
N VAL A 87 -12.53 -8.42 8.05
CA VAL A 87 -13.81 -7.75 8.25
C VAL A 87 -14.28 -7.19 6.92
N ARG A 88 -15.39 -7.72 6.41
CA ARG A 88 -16.01 -7.25 5.19
C ARG A 88 -16.52 -5.82 5.34
N ALA A 89 -16.09 -4.94 4.46
CA ALA A 89 -16.62 -3.58 4.34
C ALA A 89 -17.10 -3.33 2.91
N ASP A 90 -17.91 -2.28 2.73
CA ASP A 90 -18.42 -1.88 1.42
C ASP A 90 -17.31 -1.54 0.41
N SER A 91 -16.10 -1.30 0.92
CA SER A 91 -14.92 -0.90 0.17
C SER A 91 -13.79 -1.95 0.21
N GLY A 92 -14.16 -3.23 0.39
CA GLY A 92 -13.24 -4.37 0.46
C GLY A 92 -13.02 -4.90 1.87
N ASP A 93 -12.44 -6.09 1.96
CA ASP A 93 -12.18 -6.76 3.24
C ASP A 93 -11.00 -6.09 3.95
N SER A 94 -11.24 -5.57 5.15
CA SER A 94 -10.17 -5.12 6.04
C SER A 94 -9.43 -6.32 6.59
N THR A 95 -8.10 -6.30 6.52
CA THR A 95 -7.21 -7.40 6.96
C THR A 95 -6.21 -6.94 7.99
N HIS A 96 -6.07 -5.63 8.18
CA HIS A 96 -5.11 -5.05 9.10
C HIS A 96 -5.78 -4.03 10.00
N GLN A 97 -5.21 -3.84 11.18
CA GLN A 97 -5.48 -2.73 12.06
C GLN A 97 -4.22 -1.87 12.16
N TYR A 98 -4.39 -0.55 12.04
CA TYR A 98 -3.32 0.42 12.12
C TYR A 98 -3.60 1.42 13.24
N LEU A 99 -2.56 1.70 14.02
CA LEU A 99 -2.58 2.63 15.13
C LEU A 99 -1.46 3.65 14.93
N SER A 100 -1.75 4.93 15.06
CA SER A 100 -0.72 5.97 15.17
C SER A 100 -0.99 6.90 16.34
N ILE A 101 0.07 7.22 17.05
CA ILE A 101 0.09 8.03 18.25
C ILE A 101 1.15 9.08 18.05
N GLU A 102 0.81 10.35 18.27
CA GLU A 102 1.66 11.47 17.91
C GLU A 102 1.68 12.53 19.01
N ARG A 103 2.74 13.33 19.05
CA ARG A 103 2.78 14.59 19.77
C ARG A 103 2.41 15.70 18.78
N ARG A 104 1.32 16.44 19.03
CA ARG A 104 0.90 17.55 18.14
C ARG A 104 1.89 18.73 18.13
N LEU A 105 2.73 18.84 19.15
CA LEU A 105 3.76 19.86 19.30
C LEU A 105 5.03 19.19 19.85
N PRO A 106 6.23 19.66 19.49
CA PRO A 106 7.48 19.16 20.06
C PRO A 106 7.46 19.20 21.59
N GLY A 107 7.68 18.05 22.23
CA GLY A 107 7.63 17.91 23.70
C GLY A 107 6.22 17.95 24.32
N GLY A 108 5.16 18.09 23.53
CA GLY A 108 3.76 18.01 23.97
C GLY A 108 3.33 16.59 24.33
N GLY A 109 2.16 16.40 24.93
CA GLY A 109 1.68 15.06 25.31
C GLY A 109 1.45 14.13 24.11
N TRP A 110 1.64 12.82 24.33
CA TRP A 110 1.24 11.78 23.38
C TRP A 110 -0.29 11.69 23.31
N MET A 111 -0.81 11.55 22.10
CA MET A 111 -2.24 11.43 21.85
C MET A 111 -2.52 10.56 20.63
N LEU A 112 -3.61 9.81 20.70
CA LEU A 112 -4.09 9.04 19.55
C LEU A 112 -4.31 9.96 18.35
N ASN A 113 -3.67 9.64 17.23
CA ASN A 113 -3.91 10.31 15.96
C ASN A 113 -4.88 9.49 15.10
N THR A 114 -4.66 8.18 15.00
CA THR A 114 -5.53 7.29 14.22
C THR A 114 -5.57 5.90 14.82
N SER A 115 -6.76 5.31 14.85
CA SER A 115 -6.99 3.87 15.05
C SER A 115 -8.00 3.42 14.00
N THR A 116 -7.55 2.67 13.01
CA THR A 116 -8.39 2.30 11.85
C THR A 116 -8.12 0.89 11.39
N ARG A 117 -9.03 0.35 10.60
CA ARG A 117 -8.85 -0.90 9.86
C ARG A 117 -8.66 -0.59 8.38
N CYS A 118 -7.94 -1.45 7.68
CA CYS A 118 -7.68 -1.28 6.26
C CYS A 118 -7.39 -2.62 5.58
N ASP A 119 -7.47 -2.60 4.26
CA ASP A 119 -6.61 -3.43 3.44
C ASP A 119 -5.35 -2.66 3.04
N LEU A 120 -4.22 -3.36 3.04
CA LEU A 120 -2.96 -2.76 2.63
C LEU A 120 -2.95 -2.66 1.11
N LYS A 121 -2.89 -1.43 0.58
CA LYS A 121 -2.82 -1.15 -0.86
C LYS A 121 -1.40 -0.78 -1.23
N ARG A 122 -0.90 -1.31 -2.33
CA ARG A 122 0.41 -0.92 -2.86
C ARG A 122 0.39 0.56 -3.24
N VAL A 123 1.40 1.29 -2.81
CA VAL A 123 1.60 2.69 -3.20
C VAL A 123 2.24 2.70 -4.59
N VAL A 124 1.57 3.33 -5.54
CA VAL A 124 2.07 3.52 -6.91
C VAL A 124 2.27 5.02 -7.13
N PRO A 125 3.51 5.49 -7.37
CA PRO A 125 3.78 6.92 -7.51
C PRO A 125 2.89 7.59 -8.56
N GLY A 126 2.21 8.68 -8.18
CA GLY A 126 1.35 9.46 -9.06
C GLY A 126 0.00 8.83 -9.39
N LEU A 127 -0.33 7.67 -8.82
CA LEU A 127 -1.62 7.00 -9.01
C LEU A 127 -2.30 6.72 -7.66
N GLY A 128 -3.62 6.88 -7.63
CA GLY A 128 -4.46 6.53 -6.50
C GLY A 128 -4.77 5.03 -6.45
N PRO A 129 -5.01 4.46 -5.26
CA PRO A 129 -5.39 3.07 -5.11
C PRO A 129 -6.82 2.81 -5.63
N ALA A 130 -7.05 1.57 -6.04
CA ALA A 130 -8.36 1.11 -6.49
C ALA A 130 -8.69 -0.28 -5.92
N ASP A 131 -9.99 -0.51 -5.78
CA ASP A 131 -10.56 -1.83 -5.56
C ASP A 131 -10.83 -2.48 -6.92
N VAL A 132 -10.53 -3.76 -7.02
CA VAL A 132 -10.63 -4.53 -8.27
C VAL A 132 -11.46 -5.76 -8.00
N ALA A 133 -12.47 -5.99 -8.84
CA ALA A 133 -13.28 -7.20 -8.85
C ALA A 133 -13.24 -7.84 -10.25
N LEU A 134 -13.33 -9.17 -10.30
CA LEU A 134 -13.51 -9.89 -11.55
C LEU A 134 -14.94 -9.69 -12.05
N GLY A 135 -15.09 -9.21 -13.29
CA GLY A 135 -16.37 -9.15 -13.98
C GLY A 135 -16.63 -10.43 -14.79
N SER A 136 -15.75 -10.73 -15.74
CA SER A 136 -15.79 -11.95 -16.54
C SER A 136 -14.43 -12.24 -17.18
N ALA A 137 -14.22 -13.48 -17.61
CA ALA A 137 -13.07 -13.86 -18.42
C ALA A 137 -13.54 -14.68 -19.63
N SER A 138 -12.98 -14.40 -20.81
CA SER A 138 -13.30 -15.15 -22.03
C SER A 138 -12.14 -15.10 -23.02
N GLY A 139 -11.61 -16.27 -23.40
CA GLY A 139 -10.40 -16.36 -24.21
C GLY A 139 -9.27 -15.58 -23.56
N THR A 140 -8.67 -14.66 -24.30
CA THR A 140 -7.59 -13.76 -23.85
C THR A 140 -8.09 -12.51 -23.14
N ARG A 141 -9.40 -12.31 -22.95
CA ARG A 141 -9.94 -11.10 -22.32
C ARG A 141 -10.30 -11.31 -20.88
N LEU A 142 -9.73 -10.48 -20.02
CA LEU A 142 -10.05 -10.39 -18.60
C LEU A 142 -10.77 -9.06 -18.34
N ASN A 143 -12.07 -9.13 -18.08
CA ASN A 143 -12.90 -7.97 -17.79
C ASN A 143 -12.99 -7.76 -16.28
N LEU A 144 -12.52 -6.61 -15.84
CA LEU A 144 -12.47 -6.18 -14.45
C LEU A 144 -13.47 -5.06 -14.19
N LEU A 145 -13.90 -4.94 -12.94
CA LEU A 145 -14.59 -3.77 -12.41
C LEU A 145 -13.64 -3.06 -11.44
N VAL A 146 -13.33 -1.81 -11.73
CA VAL A 146 -12.35 -1.01 -10.98
C VAL A 146 -13.09 0.14 -10.29
N THR A 147 -12.97 0.22 -8.97
CA THR A 147 -13.55 1.28 -8.16
C THR A 147 -12.41 2.09 -7.54
N GLU A 148 -12.26 3.35 -7.91
CA GLU A 148 -11.24 4.21 -7.30
C GLU A 148 -11.59 4.51 -5.84
N ARG A 149 -10.55 4.72 -5.01
CA ARG A 149 -10.73 5.07 -3.58
C ARG A 149 -10.74 6.57 -3.33
N ALA A 150 -10.08 7.34 -4.19
CA ALA A 150 -10.07 8.79 -4.09
C ALA A 150 -11.48 9.34 -4.35
N CYS A 151 -11.84 10.45 -3.71
CA CYS A 151 -13.15 11.04 -3.95
C CYS A 151 -13.25 11.51 -5.42
N ALA A 152 -14.36 11.16 -6.10
CA ALA A 152 -14.56 11.51 -7.51
C ALA A 152 -15.93 12.14 -7.78
N SER A 153 -16.67 12.61 -6.76
CA SER A 153 -18.02 13.19 -6.93
C SER A 153 -18.97 12.32 -7.76
N GLY A 154 -18.91 10.99 -7.59
CA GLY A 154 -19.71 10.03 -8.35
C GLY A 154 -19.30 9.85 -9.82
N GLN A 155 -18.18 10.43 -10.27
CA GLN A 155 -17.65 10.23 -11.62
C GLN A 155 -16.95 8.88 -11.73
N SER A 156 -17.00 8.27 -12.91
CA SER A 156 -16.29 7.02 -13.18
C SER A 156 -14.79 7.24 -13.38
N ALA A 157 -14.02 6.14 -13.28
CA ALA A 157 -12.59 6.09 -13.54
C ALA A 157 -12.24 5.95 -15.03
N ALA A 158 -13.21 6.12 -15.94
CA ALA A 158 -13.02 5.87 -17.37
C ALA A 158 -11.89 6.75 -17.93
N GLY A 159 -10.95 6.14 -18.65
CA GLY A 159 -9.76 6.82 -19.19
C GLY A 159 -8.68 7.19 -18.15
N ARG A 160 -8.87 6.83 -16.88
CA ARG A 160 -7.91 7.07 -15.79
C ARG A 160 -7.35 5.80 -15.15
N ILE A 161 -7.93 4.65 -15.45
CA ILE A 161 -7.46 3.34 -14.97
C ILE A 161 -6.16 2.97 -15.70
N GLU A 162 -5.17 2.52 -14.94
CA GLU A 162 -3.86 2.12 -15.40
C GLU A 162 -3.55 0.69 -14.91
N LEU A 163 -3.12 -0.16 -15.84
CA LEU A 163 -2.56 -1.48 -15.51
C LEU A 163 -1.08 -1.29 -15.17
N VAL A 164 -0.76 -1.31 -13.89
CA VAL A 164 0.58 -1.00 -13.36
C VAL A 164 1.51 -2.20 -13.51
N GLU A 165 0.97 -3.39 -13.27
CA GLU A 165 1.71 -4.64 -13.34
C GLU A 165 0.82 -5.72 -13.92
N LEU A 166 1.39 -6.53 -14.81
CA LEU A 166 0.80 -7.75 -15.34
C LEU A 166 1.90 -8.79 -15.47
N GLU A 167 1.82 -9.84 -14.67
CA GLU A 167 2.67 -11.01 -14.75
C GLU A 167 1.80 -12.22 -15.10
N GLU A 168 2.14 -12.90 -16.18
CA GLU A 168 1.46 -14.11 -16.63
C GLU A 168 2.37 -15.32 -16.50
N THR A 169 1.91 -16.30 -15.73
CA THR A 169 2.56 -17.60 -15.57
C THR A 169 1.63 -18.71 -16.06
N ASP A 170 2.09 -19.96 -16.00
CA ASP A 170 1.29 -21.16 -16.34
C ASP A 170 0.16 -21.40 -15.35
N GLU A 171 0.25 -20.86 -14.14
CA GLU A 171 -0.69 -21.12 -13.05
C GLU A 171 -1.52 -19.88 -12.67
N GLU A 172 -0.97 -18.68 -12.91
CA GLU A 172 -1.54 -17.44 -12.40
C GLU A 172 -1.40 -16.28 -13.39
N VAL A 173 -2.39 -15.37 -13.35
CA VAL A 173 -2.34 -14.02 -13.89
C VAL A 173 -2.35 -13.06 -12.70
N ARG A 174 -1.24 -12.37 -12.49
CA ARG A 174 -1.03 -11.47 -11.35
C ARG A 174 -1.08 -10.04 -11.86
N LEU A 175 -1.92 -9.21 -11.26
CA LEU A 175 -2.13 -7.83 -11.73
C LEU A 175 -2.19 -6.81 -10.60
N THR A 176 -1.72 -5.60 -10.92
CA THR A 176 -1.95 -4.40 -10.13
C THR A 176 -2.64 -3.36 -11.01
N VAL A 177 -3.76 -2.82 -10.54
CA VAL A 177 -4.47 -1.73 -11.20
C VAL A 177 -4.52 -0.54 -10.26
N ALA A 178 -4.27 0.65 -10.80
CA ALA A 178 -4.36 1.92 -10.08
C ALA A 178 -5.08 2.96 -10.95
N VAL A 179 -5.45 4.10 -10.37
CA VAL A 179 -6.26 5.11 -11.06
C VAL A 179 -5.58 6.47 -10.95
N ARG A 180 -5.34 7.15 -12.08
CA ARG A 180 -4.92 8.56 -12.08
C ARG A 180 -5.96 9.41 -11.38
N GLU A 181 -5.52 10.36 -10.57
CA GLU A 181 -6.42 11.38 -10.01
C GLU A 181 -7.12 12.15 -11.14
N GLY A 182 -8.40 12.43 -10.94
CA GLY A 182 -9.17 13.22 -11.89
C GLY A 182 -8.82 14.71 -11.78
N GLN A 183 -8.89 15.42 -12.91
CA GLN A 183 -8.85 16.87 -12.94
C GLN A 183 -10.24 17.41 -12.65
N TRP A 184 -10.63 17.34 -11.38
CA TRP A 184 -11.87 17.92 -10.90
C TRP A 184 -11.64 19.41 -10.63
N GLY A 185 -12.69 20.24 -10.71
CA GLY A 185 -12.62 21.64 -10.28
C GLY A 185 -12.35 21.78 -8.77
N GLU A 186 -12.48 22.98 -8.21
CA GLU A 186 -12.11 23.27 -6.81
C GLU A 186 -12.89 22.47 -5.75
N ILE A 187 -14.02 21.83 -6.11
CA ILE A 187 -14.86 21.08 -5.17
C ILE A 187 -15.00 19.62 -5.62
N VAL A 188 -14.43 18.72 -4.82
CA VAL A 188 -14.57 17.27 -4.95
C VAL A 188 -15.32 16.73 -3.74
N THR A 189 -16.30 15.87 -3.97
CA THR A 189 -17.15 15.27 -2.93
C THR A 189 -16.98 13.76 -2.90
N CYS A 190 -17.19 13.17 -1.72
CA CYS A 190 -17.00 11.73 -1.48
C CYS A 190 -18.36 11.00 -1.45
N GLN A 191 -19.21 11.20 -2.46
CA GLN A 191 -20.53 10.55 -2.58
C GLN A 191 -20.44 9.07 -3.04
N GLY A 192 -19.25 8.46 -2.94
CA GLY A 192 -18.92 7.17 -3.54
C GLY A 192 -18.49 7.29 -4.99
N ASN A 193 -17.95 6.19 -5.52
CA ASN A 193 -17.42 6.09 -6.88
C ASN A 193 -18.03 4.87 -7.57
N PRO A 194 -18.56 5.00 -8.80
CA PRO A 194 -19.14 3.87 -9.53
C PRO A 194 -18.05 2.90 -10.00
N PRO A 195 -18.27 1.57 -9.92
CA PRO A 195 -17.39 0.59 -10.54
C PRO A 195 -17.28 0.84 -12.04
N THR A 196 -16.05 0.93 -12.54
CA THR A 196 -15.75 1.24 -13.94
C THR A 196 -15.22 0.01 -14.65
N PRO A 197 -15.84 -0.43 -15.77
CA PRO A 197 -15.32 -1.54 -16.56
C PRO A 197 -13.92 -1.25 -17.11
N PHE A 198 -13.04 -2.26 -17.02
CA PHE A 198 -11.68 -2.22 -17.56
C PHE A 198 -11.31 -3.59 -18.12
N THR A 199 -10.79 -3.64 -19.34
CA THR A 199 -10.39 -4.90 -19.99
C THR A 199 -8.88 -5.01 -20.05
N VAL A 200 -8.36 -6.13 -19.55
CA VAL A 200 -6.97 -6.54 -19.73
C VAL A 200 -6.91 -7.60 -20.82
N GLU A 201 -6.05 -7.39 -21.81
CA GLU A 201 -5.76 -8.39 -22.85
C GLU A 201 -4.57 -9.23 -22.39
N LEU A 202 -4.77 -10.55 -22.32
CA LEU A 202 -3.79 -11.55 -21.94
C LEU A 202 -3.06 -12.08 -23.18
N SER A 203 -1.81 -12.53 -22.99
CA SER A 203 -1.03 -13.15 -24.06
C SER A 203 -1.56 -14.53 -24.49
N ARG A 204 -2.32 -15.20 -23.62
CA ARG A 204 -2.98 -16.49 -23.88
C ARG A 204 -4.29 -16.62 -23.10
N PRO A 205 -5.16 -17.59 -23.45
CA PRO A 205 -6.42 -17.80 -22.74
C PRO A 205 -6.26 -18.00 -21.23
N LEU A 206 -7.22 -17.54 -20.43
CA LEU A 206 -7.14 -17.67 -18.96
C LEU A 206 -7.14 -19.14 -18.51
N ASP A 207 -8.02 -19.95 -19.10
CA ASP A 207 -8.23 -21.37 -18.75
C ASP A 207 -8.35 -21.58 -17.23
N ASP A 208 -7.54 -22.46 -16.65
CA ASP A 208 -7.55 -22.79 -15.21
C ASP A 208 -6.69 -21.85 -14.34
N ARG A 209 -6.05 -20.84 -14.94
CA ARG A 209 -5.15 -19.94 -14.22
C ARG A 209 -5.90 -19.09 -13.20
N ALA A 210 -5.34 -18.94 -12.02
CA ALA A 210 -5.89 -18.04 -11.02
C ALA A 210 -5.64 -16.58 -11.39
N VAL A 211 -6.59 -15.68 -11.12
CA VAL A 211 -6.39 -14.25 -11.26
C VAL A 211 -6.13 -13.68 -9.87
N LEU A 212 -4.95 -13.08 -9.67
CA LEU A 212 -4.54 -12.51 -8.39
C LEU A 212 -4.36 -10.99 -8.51
N ASN A 213 -5.00 -10.26 -7.60
CA ASN A 213 -4.68 -8.86 -7.33
C ASN A 213 -3.47 -8.79 -6.39
N VAL A 214 -2.33 -8.38 -6.94
CA VAL A 214 -1.07 -8.16 -6.19
C VAL A 214 -0.88 -6.68 -5.80
N GLY A 215 -1.85 -5.83 -6.12
CA GLY A 215 -1.95 -4.46 -5.62
C GLY A 215 -2.40 -4.36 -4.16
N VAL A 216 -2.67 -5.49 -3.51
CA VAL A 216 -3.04 -5.60 -2.10
C VAL A 216 -2.09 -6.55 -1.35
N HIS A 217 -1.98 -6.39 -0.03
CA HIS A 217 -1.27 -7.32 0.84
C HIS A 217 -2.18 -7.95 1.93
N PRO A 218 -2.16 -9.29 2.09
CA PRO A 218 -1.59 -10.26 1.15
C PRO A 218 -2.31 -10.19 -0.22
N ALA A 219 -1.69 -10.76 -1.26
CA ALA A 219 -2.31 -10.84 -2.59
C ALA A 219 -3.63 -11.62 -2.52
N ARG A 220 -4.63 -11.21 -3.31
CA ARG A 220 -5.99 -11.78 -3.24
C ARG A 220 -6.44 -12.33 -4.58
N ARG A 221 -7.11 -13.48 -4.56
CA ARG A 221 -7.79 -14.01 -5.73
C ARG A 221 -9.02 -13.17 -6.07
N LEU A 222 -9.22 -12.91 -7.37
CA LEU A 222 -10.40 -12.24 -7.92
C LEU A 222 -11.48 -13.23 -8.38
#